data_AF-A0A957HMJ8-F1
#
_entry.id   AF-A0A957HMJ8-F1
#
_cell.length_a   1.000
_cell.length_b   1.000
_cell.length_c   1.000
_cell.angle_alpha   90.00
_cell.angle_beta   90.00
_cell.angle_gamma   90.00
#
_symmetry.space_group_name_H-M   'P 1'
#
loop_
_entity.id
_entity.type
_entity.pdbx_description
1 polymer ?
#
loop_
_entity_poly.entity_id
_entity_poly.type
_entity_poly.pdbx_seq_one_letter_code
_entity_poly.pdbx_strand_id
1 'polypeptide(L)'
;MSRRNDAHIAEPILYHSDFVSNGRPMMVMNMTQQNYFVRPTDPERRATWQRLLDVDRLPVADPRPYRSHETGNLVYDVDVRSLNELHQARLAGFISRQTPGGYFQALQNVKTAGISIPALGLELVGETAVQ
;
A
#
# COMPACT_ATOMS: atom_id res chain seq x y z
N MET A 1 1.84 55.18 -26.36
CA MET A 1 1.39 53.92 -27.00
C MET A 1 1.68 52.76 -26.07
N SER A 2 0.67 51.93 -25.80
CA SER A 2 0.67 50.52 -25.36
C SER A 2 1.56 50.03 -24.20
N ARG A 3 0.86 49.50 -23.16
CA ARG A 3 1.01 48.15 -22.52
C ARG A 3 2.33 47.88 -21.76
N ARG A 4 2.42 47.20 -20.62
CA ARG A 4 1.60 46.22 -19.86
C ARG A 4 2.26 46.15 -18.44
N ASN A 5 1.53 45.83 -17.37
CA ASN A 5 1.63 44.55 -16.62
C ASN A 5 3.07 43.98 -16.52
N ASP A 6 3.66 43.69 -15.37
CA ASP A 6 3.15 42.84 -14.30
C ASP A 6 3.94 43.05 -13.00
N ALA A 7 3.30 42.68 -11.90
CA ALA A 7 3.87 42.61 -10.57
C ALA A 7 5.08 41.67 -10.50
N HIS A 8 6.16 42.11 -9.87
CA HIS A 8 7.09 41.20 -9.20
C HIS A 8 7.15 41.56 -7.72
N ILE A 9 6.63 40.61 -6.96
CA ILE A 9 6.58 40.52 -5.52
C ILE A 9 8.00 40.59 -4.98
N ALA A 10 8.16 41.37 -3.90
CA ALA A 10 9.39 41.49 -3.14
C ALA A 10 9.87 40.11 -2.67
N GLU A 11 11.10 39.74 -3.01
CA GLU A 11 11.84 38.74 -2.25
C GLU A 11 12.52 39.43 -1.06
N PRO A 12 12.33 38.92 0.16
CA PRO A 12 13.36 39.01 1.17
C PRO A 12 13.80 37.60 1.64
N ILE A 13 14.99 37.23 1.19
CA ILE A 13 16.18 36.89 1.99
C ILE A 13 16.00 35.99 3.24
N LEU A 14 16.56 34.77 3.10
CA LEU A 14 17.36 33.95 4.04
C LEU A 14 16.98 33.87 5.53
N TYR A 15 16.81 32.63 6.02
CA TYR A 15 17.45 32.18 7.26
C TYR A 15 18.17 30.84 7.08
N HIS A 16 19.47 30.88 7.41
CA HIS A 16 20.39 29.76 7.61
C HIS A 16 19.87 28.76 8.64
N SER A 17 20.19 27.49 8.43
CA SER A 17 20.69 26.62 9.51
C SER A 17 21.60 25.57 8.91
N ASP A 18 22.89 25.92 8.90
CA ASP A 18 24.00 25.00 8.70
C ASP A 18 23.92 23.84 9.69
N PHE A 19 23.65 22.63 9.20
CA PHE A 19 24.07 21.42 9.89
C PHE A 19 25.30 20.87 9.18
N VAL A 20 26.47 21.36 9.60
CA VAL A 20 27.75 20.72 9.33
C VAL A 20 28.04 19.75 10.45
N SER A 21 28.00 18.45 10.17
CA SER A 21 28.97 17.53 10.76
C SER A 21 29.14 16.32 9.85
N ASN A 22 30.36 16.16 9.33
CA ASN A 22 30.89 15.02 8.55
C ASN A 22 30.56 14.95 7.05
N GLY A 23 30.93 15.99 6.28
CA GLY A 23 31.65 15.83 5.00
C GLY A 23 31.15 14.85 3.93
N ARG A 24 29.89 14.44 3.95
CA ARG A 24 29.26 13.65 2.89
C ARG A 24 28.03 14.41 2.42
N PRO A 25 27.86 14.67 1.12
CA PRO A 25 26.57 15.10 0.62
C PRO A 25 25.57 14.00 1.00
N MET A 26 24.68 14.28 1.95
CA MET A 26 23.48 13.49 2.11
C MET A 26 22.70 13.71 0.81
N MET A 27 22.83 12.78 -0.14
CA MET A 27 21.80 12.64 -1.15
C MET A 27 20.52 12.41 -0.36
N VAL A 28 19.68 13.44 -0.30
CA VAL A 28 18.28 13.27 0.06
C VAL A 28 17.74 12.41 -1.07
N MET A 29 17.89 11.09 -0.92
CA MET A 29 17.12 10.15 -1.70
C MET A 29 15.69 10.48 -1.32
N ASN A 30 15.00 11.23 -2.18
CA ASN A 30 13.56 11.15 -2.28
C ASN A 30 13.28 9.66 -2.54
N MET A 31 13.19 8.88 -1.47
CA MET A 31 12.70 7.52 -1.51
C MET A 31 11.24 7.68 -1.87
N THR A 32 10.93 7.77 -3.16
CA THR A 32 9.57 7.53 -3.64
C THR A 32 9.21 6.15 -3.11
N GLN A 33 8.43 6.13 -2.04
CA GLN A 33 7.90 4.91 -1.46
C GLN A 33 6.86 4.42 -2.46
N GLN A 34 7.28 3.51 -3.35
CA GLN A 34 6.35 2.85 -4.24
C GLN A 34 5.49 1.92 -3.41
N ASN A 35 4.19 2.22 -3.36
CA ASN A 35 3.22 1.34 -2.75
C ASN A 35 2.72 0.38 -3.82
N TYR A 36 2.80 -0.91 -3.51
CA TYR A 36 2.34 -1.97 -4.40
C TYR A 36 1.01 -2.49 -3.91
N PHE A 37 0.10 -2.68 -4.86
CA PHE A 37 -1.21 -3.24 -4.63
C PHE A 37 -1.45 -4.42 -5.55
N VAL A 38 -2.35 -5.29 -5.16
CA VAL A 38 -2.88 -6.34 -6.02
C VAL A 38 -4.39 -6.19 -6.16
N ARG A 39 -4.87 -6.44 -7.37
CA ARG A 39 -6.28 -6.30 -7.74
C ARG A 39 -6.75 -7.56 -8.46
N PRO A 40 -7.99 -8.03 -8.25
CA PRO A 40 -8.55 -9.10 -9.08
C PRO A 40 -8.67 -8.69 -10.54
N THR A 41 -8.20 -9.53 -11.45
CA THR A 41 -8.37 -9.34 -12.90
C THR A 41 -9.82 -9.61 -13.33
N ASP A 42 -10.49 -10.53 -12.63
CA ASP A 42 -11.90 -10.86 -12.83
C ASP A 42 -12.84 -9.80 -12.22
N PRO A 43 -13.77 -9.20 -13.00
CA PRO A 43 -14.74 -8.21 -12.51
C PRO A 43 -15.65 -8.72 -11.39
N GLU A 44 -16.07 -9.98 -11.40
CA GLU A 44 -16.97 -10.53 -10.37
C GLU A 44 -16.24 -10.64 -9.03
N ARG A 45 -14.99 -11.13 -9.04
CA ARG A 45 -14.12 -11.15 -7.87
C ARG A 45 -13.80 -9.74 -7.37
N ARG A 46 -13.63 -8.76 -8.27
CA ARG A 46 -13.42 -7.35 -7.89
C ARG A 46 -14.65 -6.75 -7.21
N ALA A 47 -15.85 -6.98 -7.75
CA ALA A 47 -17.10 -6.54 -7.11
C ALA A 47 -17.30 -7.21 -5.74
N THR A 48 -16.90 -8.47 -5.61
CA THR A 48 -16.90 -9.19 -4.33
C THR A 48 -15.98 -8.53 -3.31
N TRP A 49 -14.77 -8.14 -3.71
CA TRP A 49 -13.84 -7.40 -2.84
C TRP A 49 -14.38 -6.04 -2.45
N GLN A 50 -14.93 -5.27 -3.39
CA GLN A 50 -15.53 -3.98 -3.07
C GLN A 50 -16.67 -4.13 -2.05
N ARG A 51 -17.55 -5.12 -2.25
CA ARG A 51 -18.68 -5.36 -1.35
C ARG A 51 -18.25 -5.84 0.04
N LEU A 52 -17.26 -6.74 0.12
CA LEU A 52 -16.90 -7.40 1.38
C LEU A 52 -15.80 -6.66 2.15
N LEU A 53 -14.87 -6.02 1.43
CA LEU A 53 -13.67 -5.40 1.97
C LEU A 53 -13.67 -3.86 1.89
N ASP A 54 -14.62 -3.25 1.16
CA ASP A 54 -14.58 -1.82 0.76
C ASP A 54 -13.42 -1.40 -0.13
N VAL A 55 -12.69 -2.35 -0.69
CA VAL A 55 -11.51 -2.05 -1.49
C VAL A 55 -11.58 -2.76 -2.83
N ASP A 56 -11.07 -2.11 -3.86
CA ASP A 56 -10.88 -2.70 -5.18
C ASP A 56 -9.50 -3.36 -5.30
N ARG A 57 -8.57 -3.04 -4.39
CA ARG A 57 -7.19 -3.53 -4.35
C ARG A 57 -6.69 -3.70 -2.92
N LEU A 58 -5.75 -4.62 -2.73
CA LEU A 58 -5.10 -4.86 -1.44
C LEU A 58 -3.63 -4.46 -1.52
N PRO A 59 -3.10 -3.76 -0.50
CA PRO A 59 -1.68 -3.47 -0.43
C PRO A 59 -0.88 -4.75 -0.21
N VAL A 60 0.30 -4.86 -0.82
CA VAL A 60 1.20 -6.02 -0.65
C VAL A 60 2.57 -5.58 -0.17
N ALA A 61 3.18 -6.40 0.70
CA ALA A 61 4.46 -6.09 1.29
C ALA A 61 5.63 -6.23 0.31
N ASP A 62 5.52 -7.17 -0.63
CA ASP A 62 6.48 -7.37 -1.72
C ASP A 62 5.72 -7.52 -3.05
N PRO A 63 6.12 -6.80 -4.12
CA PRO A 63 5.51 -6.94 -5.44
C PRO A 63 5.80 -8.29 -6.12
N ARG A 64 6.73 -9.10 -5.61
CA ARG A 64 7.08 -10.40 -6.17
C ARG A 64 6.35 -11.51 -5.41
N PRO A 65 5.44 -12.27 -6.07
CA PRO A 65 4.80 -13.38 -5.41
C PRO A 65 5.83 -14.48 -5.13
N TYR A 66 5.70 -15.16 -4.00
CA TYR A 66 6.56 -16.27 -3.62
C TYR A 66 5.75 -17.57 -3.52
N ARG A 67 6.44 -18.71 -3.53
CA ARG A 67 5.80 -20.02 -3.41
C ARG A 67 5.55 -20.34 -1.94
N SER A 68 4.29 -20.42 -1.54
CA SER A 68 3.89 -20.84 -0.19
C SER A 68 4.37 -22.26 0.09
N HIS A 69 5.01 -22.47 1.24
CA HIS A 69 5.42 -23.81 1.70
C HIS A 69 4.21 -24.68 2.10
N GLU A 70 3.11 -24.07 2.53
CA GLU A 70 1.92 -24.80 3.00
C GLU A 70 1.08 -25.33 1.84
N THR A 71 0.89 -24.53 0.79
CA THR A 71 -0.03 -24.85 -0.31
C THR A 71 0.68 -25.15 -1.63
N GLY A 72 1.97 -24.82 -1.75
CA GLY A 72 2.71 -24.88 -3.00
C GLY A 72 2.30 -23.84 -4.04
N ASN A 73 1.30 -23.00 -3.76
CA ASN A 73 0.81 -21.97 -4.67
C ASN A 73 1.66 -20.69 -4.60
N LEU A 74 1.67 -19.93 -5.70
CA LEU A 74 2.18 -18.57 -5.67
C LEU A 74 1.23 -17.66 -4.89
N VAL A 75 1.77 -16.90 -3.95
CA VAL A 75 1.00 -16.03 -3.05
C VAL A 75 1.65 -14.65 -2.94
N TYR A 76 0.83 -13.67 -2.59
CA TYR A 76 1.27 -12.36 -2.12
C TYR A 76 0.98 -12.23 -0.63
N ASP A 77 1.88 -11.59 0.11
CA ASP A 77 1.62 -11.17 1.48
C ASP A 77 0.96 -9.79 1.48
N VAL A 78 -0.24 -9.73 2.04
CA VAL A 78 -0.97 -8.48 2.24
C VAL A 78 -0.24 -7.65 3.28
N ASP A 79 0.05 -6.39 2.97
CA ASP A 79 0.62 -5.46 3.95
C ASP A 79 -0.48 -4.97 4.90
N VAL A 80 -0.81 -5.80 5.89
CA VAL A 80 -1.85 -5.51 6.87
C VAL A 80 -1.55 -4.24 7.69
N ARG A 81 -0.29 -3.83 7.82
CA ARG A 81 0.10 -2.64 8.61
C ARG A 81 -0.36 -1.35 7.94
N SER A 82 -0.50 -1.36 6.62
CA SER A 82 -1.06 -0.25 5.84
C SER A 82 -2.59 -0.20 5.86
N LEU A 83 -3.26 -1.25 6.37
CA LEU A 83 -4.71 -1.29 6.50
C LEU A 83 -5.16 -0.67 7.83
N ASN A 84 -6.21 0.15 7.78
CA ASN A 84 -6.88 0.64 8.99
C ASN A 84 -7.67 -0.49 9.69
N GLU A 85 -8.11 -0.26 10.94
CA GLU A 85 -8.79 -1.27 11.75
C GLU A 85 -10.07 -1.82 11.10
N LEU A 86 -10.83 -0.97 10.41
CA LEU A 86 -12.05 -1.39 9.72
C LEU A 86 -11.74 -2.33 8.55
N HIS A 87 -10.73 -2.02 7.75
CA HIS A 87 -10.29 -2.87 6.65
C HIS A 87 -9.72 -4.21 7.16
N GLN A 88 -8.96 -4.18 8.27
CA GLN A 88 -8.49 -5.40 8.94
C GLN A 88 -9.67 -6.27 9.43
N ALA A 89 -10.69 -5.66 10.03
CA ALA A 89 -11.90 -6.35 10.48
C ALA A 89 -12.68 -6.97 9.31
N ARG A 90 -12.81 -6.26 8.18
CA ARG A 90 -13.47 -6.79 6.98
C ARG A 90 -12.68 -7.94 6.35
N LEU A 91 -11.35 -7.80 6.28
CA LEU A 91 -10.47 -8.87 5.80
C LEU A 91 -10.58 -10.12 6.67
N ALA A 92 -10.61 -9.96 7.99
CA ALA A 92 -10.86 -11.07 8.91
C ALA A 92 -12.22 -11.75 8.66
N GLY A 93 -13.27 -10.96 8.43
CA GLY A 93 -14.61 -11.49 8.09
C GLY A 93 -14.67 -12.21 6.75
N PHE A 94 -13.86 -11.80 5.78
CA PHE A 94 -13.71 -12.50 4.50
C PHE A 94 -13.00 -13.85 4.69
N ILE A 95 -11.89 -13.86 5.43
CA ILE A 95 -11.07 -15.07 5.68
C ILE A 95 -11.82 -16.07 6.55
N SER A 96 -12.56 -15.61 7.58
CA SER A 96 -13.30 -16.50 8.47
C SER A 96 -14.38 -17.33 7.77
N ARG A 97 -14.78 -16.93 6.56
CA ARG A 97 -15.72 -17.70 5.72
C ARG A 97 -15.04 -18.78 4.89
N GLN A 98 -13.70 -18.72 4.78
CA GLN A 98 -12.87 -19.61 3.98
C GLN A 98 -12.04 -20.56 4.85
N THR A 99 -11.74 -20.17 6.08
CA THR A 99 -10.93 -20.97 7.02
C THR A 99 -11.76 -21.46 8.21
N PRO A 100 -11.57 -22.71 8.66
CA PRO A 100 -12.08 -23.15 9.95
C PRO A 100 -11.44 -22.32 11.08
N GLY A 101 -12.23 -21.88 12.06
CA GLY A 101 -11.74 -21.07 13.19
C GLY A 101 -12.59 -19.86 13.55
N GLY A 102 -13.49 -19.44 12.66
CA GLY A 102 -14.41 -18.33 12.91
C GLY A 102 -13.72 -16.95 12.92
N TYR A 103 -14.50 -15.91 13.24
CA TYR A 103 -14.09 -14.51 13.07
C TYR A 103 -12.92 -14.09 13.98
N PHE A 104 -12.97 -14.42 15.27
CA PHE A 104 -11.96 -13.98 16.23
C PHE A 104 -10.57 -14.53 15.93
N GLN A 105 -10.49 -15.81 15.53
CA GLN A 105 -9.22 -16.42 15.13
C GLN A 105 -8.69 -15.79 13.83
N ALA A 106 -9.57 -15.56 12.84
CA ALA A 106 -9.18 -14.88 11.61
C ALA A 106 -8.67 -13.46 11.87
N LEU A 107 -9.31 -12.70 12.77
CA LEU A 107 -8.88 -11.36 13.15
C LEU A 107 -7.53 -11.37 13.85
N GLN A 108 -7.29 -12.33 14.73
CA GLN A 108 -5.99 -12.50 15.37
C GLN A 108 -4.91 -12.79 14.32
N ASN A 109 -5.17 -13.71 13.39
CA ASN A 109 -4.24 -14.04 12.30
C ASN A 109 -3.91 -12.82 11.43
N VAL A 110 -4.92 -12.04 11.04
CA VAL A 110 -4.73 -10.76 10.31
C VAL A 110 -3.78 -9.85 11.08
N LYS A 111 -3.98 -9.69 12.39
CA LYS A 111 -3.20 -8.78 13.23
C LYS A 111 -1.78 -9.27 13.54
N THR A 112 -1.56 -10.58 13.69
CA THR A 112 -0.29 -11.11 14.24
C THR A 112 0.56 -11.86 13.23
N ALA A 113 -0.05 -12.63 12.33
CA ALA A 113 0.66 -13.53 11.42
C ALA A 113 0.82 -12.93 10.01
N GLY A 114 0.00 -11.92 9.66
CA GLY A 114 -0.14 -11.49 8.28
C GLY A 114 -1.02 -12.45 7.48
N ILE A 115 -1.45 -12.03 6.29
CA ILE A 115 -2.32 -12.81 5.43
C ILE A 115 -1.66 -12.97 4.07
N SER A 116 -1.49 -14.23 3.64
CA SER A 116 -1.10 -14.54 2.27
C SER A 116 -2.34 -14.82 1.43
N ILE A 117 -2.41 -14.25 0.22
CA ILE A 117 -3.49 -14.49 -0.73
C ILE A 117 -2.95 -15.14 -2.02
N PRO A 118 -3.67 -16.09 -2.65
CA PRO A 118 -3.22 -16.69 -3.91
C PRO A 118 -3.07 -15.65 -5.02
N ALA A 119 -1.91 -15.65 -5.67
CA ALA A 119 -1.57 -14.74 -6.77
C ALA A 119 -2.38 -15.01 -8.04
N LEU A 120 -2.98 -16.20 -8.16
CA LEU A 120 -3.80 -16.58 -9.32
C LEU A 120 -4.99 -15.62 -9.48
N GLY A 121 -5.11 -15.06 -10.69
CA GLY A 121 -6.18 -14.11 -11.03
C GLY A 121 -6.04 -12.74 -10.37
N LEU A 122 -4.84 -12.37 -9.91
CA LEU A 122 -4.51 -11.04 -9.42
C LEU A 122 -3.49 -10.36 -10.36
N GLU A 123 -3.63 -9.05 -10.54
CA GLU A 123 -2.64 -8.20 -11.21
C GLU A 123 -1.97 -7.28 -10.19
N LEU A 124 -0.67 -7.02 -10.38
CA LEU A 124 0.08 -6.05 -9.60
C LEU A 124 -0.17 -4.64 -10.15
N VAL A 125 -0.54 -3.71 -9.27
CA VAL A 125 -0.76 -2.30 -9.58
C VAL A 125 0.16 -1.48 -8.69
N GLY A 126 1.13 -0.79 -9.30
CA GLY A 126 2.01 0.13 -8.58
C GLY A 126 1.40 1.54 -8.55
N GLU A 127 1.39 2.17 -7.39
CA GLU A 127 1.18 3.62 -7.30
C GLU A 127 2.48 4.30 -6.92
N THR A 128 2.86 5.30 -7.72
CA THR A 128 3.90 6.24 -7.32
C THR A 128 3.22 7.30 -6.48
N ALA A 129 3.38 7.25 -5.17
CA ALA A 129 2.97 8.35 -4.30
C ALA A 129 3.85 9.56 -4.63
N VAL A 130 3.29 10.56 -5.30
CA VAL A 130 3.90 11.89 -5.41
C VAL A 130 3.57 12.60 -4.11
N GLN A 131 4.58 12.78 -3.24
CA GLN A 131 4.45 13.60 -2.03
C GLN A 131 4.48 15.09 -2.37
#